data_AF-A0A1V5M5L9-F1
#
_entry.id   AF-A0A1V5M5L9-F1
#
_cell.length_a   1.000
_cell.length_b   1.000
_cell.length_c   1.000
_cell.angle_alpha   90.00
_cell.angle_beta   90.00
_cell.angle_gamma   90.00
#
_symmetry.space_group_name_H-M   'P 1'
#
loop_
_entity.id
_entity.type
_entity.pdbx_description
1 polymer ?
#
loop_
_entity_poly.entity_id
_entity_poly.type
_entity_poly.pdbx_seq_one_letter_code
_entity_poly.pdbx_strand_id
1 'polypeptide(L)'
;MDKCQRQRITLLSLRSLLSAGVGVVAGFAAFLAANHFGIDLPAGSEALFGCAAGAVTWFASRSKFQFTEECMHMARGADLRQVAPVKLGKERPVRSAAPSAGKKPETRTPAVLNAGQFFKRGRIEVTVQVGENDSKNIEVTTRGLSGSEFKGNNGLRPRLESVSGVSWENPRNDQNGTRTMIGKVTGRNESEIAEKLSAICERFA
;
A
#
# COMPACT_ATOMS: atom_id res chain seq x y z
N MET A 1 25.04 13.35 20.77
CA MET A 1 24.26 13.09 19.54
C MET A 1 23.55 11.76 19.70
N ASP A 2 22.23 11.74 19.66
CA ASP A 2 21.44 10.53 19.94
C ASP A 2 21.71 9.41 18.93
N LYS A 3 21.66 8.16 19.39
CA LYS A 3 21.90 6.97 18.54
C LYS A 3 20.99 6.95 17.30
N CYS A 4 19.74 7.43 17.43
CA CYS A 4 18.80 7.60 16.32
C CYS A 4 19.26 8.62 15.28
N GLN A 5 19.81 9.77 15.70
CA GLN A 5 20.34 10.76 14.76
C GLN A 5 21.56 10.24 14.02
N ARG A 6 22.41 9.46 14.69
CA ARG A 6 23.56 8.81 14.05
C ARG A 6 23.14 7.82 12.97
N GLN A 7 22.13 6.98 13.24
CA GLN A 7 21.61 6.00 12.27
C GLN A 7 20.92 6.67 11.07
N ARG A 8 20.17 7.77 11.28
CA ARG A 8 19.60 8.56 10.19
C ARG A 8 20.67 9.11 9.26
N ILE A 9 21.75 9.68 9.83
CA ILE A 9 22.86 10.20 9.03
C ILE A 9 23.56 9.06 8.27
N THR A 10 23.77 7.90 8.89
CA THR A 10 24.39 6.74 8.23
C THR A 10 23.54 6.22 7.07
N LEU A 11 22.22 6.17 7.20
CA LEU A 11 21.34 5.71 6.12
C LEU A 11 21.22 6.72 4.98
N LEU A 12 21.15 8.01 5.31
CA LEU A 12 21.20 9.07 4.31
C LEU A 12 22.53 9.06 3.55
N SER A 13 23.65 8.89 4.24
CA SER A 13 24.96 8.81 3.60
C SER A 13 25.11 7.56 2.73
N LEU A 14 24.63 6.39 3.20
CA LEU A 14 24.66 5.15 2.43
C LEU A 14 23.82 5.26 1.15
N ARG A 15 22.62 5.86 1.26
CA ARG A 15 21.77 6.13 0.11
C ARG A 15 22.46 7.06 -0.89
N SER A 16 23.13 8.10 -0.41
CA SER A 16 23.84 9.07 -1.28
C SER A 16 24.97 8.39 -2.03
N LEU A 17 25.71 7.53 -1.33
CA LEU A 17 26.82 6.77 -1.89
C LEU A 17 26.35 5.77 -2.96
N LEU A 18 25.27 5.03 -2.68
CA LEU A 18 24.69 4.08 -3.64
C LEU A 18 24.14 4.78 -4.88
N SER A 19 23.46 5.91 -4.69
CA SER A 19 22.91 6.69 -5.79
C SER A 19 24.00 7.31 -6.67
N ALA A 20 25.08 7.80 -6.06
CA ALA A 20 26.25 8.29 -6.78
C ALA A 20 26.93 7.14 -7.56
N GLY A 21 27.05 5.96 -6.95
CA GLY A 21 27.59 4.77 -7.61
C GLY A 21 26.82 4.38 -8.86
N VAL A 22 25.48 4.39 -8.81
CA VAL A 22 24.65 4.11 -9.99
C VAL A 22 24.85 5.17 -11.08
N GLY A 23 24.99 6.44 -10.72
CA GLY A 23 25.28 7.52 -11.67
C GLY A 23 26.62 7.32 -12.40
N VAL A 24 27.67 6.92 -11.68
CA VAL A 24 28.99 6.64 -12.27
C VAL A 24 28.93 5.44 -13.22
N VAL A 25 28.29 4.35 -12.82
CA VAL A 25 28.16 3.14 -13.66
C VAL A 25 27.34 3.43 -14.91
N ALA A 26 26.23 4.16 -14.79
CA ALA A 26 25.38 4.52 -15.92
C ALA A 26 26.09 5.47 -16.90
N GLY A 27 26.86 6.44 -16.39
CA GLY A 27 27.68 7.32 -17.24
C GLY A 27 28.75 6.54 -18.01
N PHE A 28 29.46 5.63 -17.35
CA PHE A 28 30.48 4.80 -18.00
C PHE A 28 29.87 3.81 -19.02
N ALA A 29 28.72 3.23 -18.73
CA ALA A 29 28.00 2.36 -19.66
C ALA A 29 27.51 3.12 -20.90
N ALA A 30 27.04 4.36 -20.74
CA ALA A 30 26.64 5.23 -21.85
C ALA A 30 27.83 5.58 -22.76
N PHE A 31 29.01 5.86 -22.18
CA PHE A 31 30.25 6.08 -22.93
C PHE A 31 30.66 4.86 -23.76
N LEU A 32 30.67 3.67 -23.14
CA LEU A 32 31.01 2.42 -23.84
C LEU A 32 30.03 2.11 -24.98
N ALA A 33 28.73 2.34 -24.75
CA ALA A 33 27.72 2.14 -25.78
C ALA A 33 27.91 3.11 -26.95
N ALA A 34 28.18 4.38 -26.69
CA ALA A 34 28.41 5.38 -27.74
C ALA A 34 29.65 5.04 -28.58
N ASN A 35 30.75 4.63 -27.95
CA ASN A 35 31.95 4.17 -28.65
C ASN A 35 31.69 2.92 -29.49
N HIS A 36 30.87 1.99 -29.00
CA HIS A 36 30.51 0.78 -29.75
C HIS A 36 29.66 1.08 -31.00
N PHE A 37 28.79 2.09 -30.94
CA PHE A 37 27.95 2.49 -32.08
C PHE A 37 28.58 3.56 -32.98
N GLY A 38 29.81 4.00 -32.69
CA GLY A 38 30.50 5.06 -33.44
C GLY A 38 29.80 6.41 -33.37
N ILE A 39 29.07 6.67 -32.29
CA ILE A 39 28.34 7.91 -32.07
C ILE A 39 29.23 8.84 -31.27
N ASP A 40 29.66 9.94 -31.88
CA ASP A 40 30.33 11.03 -31.17
C ASP A 40 29.32 11.74 -30.27
N LEU A 41 29.35 11.39 -28.99
CA LEU A 41 28.59 12.08 -27.97
C LEU A 41 29.22 13.45 -27.70
N PRO A 42 28.43 14.54 -27.64
CA PRO A 42 28.94 15.84 -27.27
C PRO A 42 29.56 15.78 -25.86
N ALA A 43 30.70 16.44 -25.70
CA ALA A 43 31.46 16.44 -24.45
C ALA A 43 30.56 16.81 -23.26
N GLY A 44 30.54 15.96 -22.23
CA GLY A 44 29.74 16.15 -21.02
C GLY A 44 28.34 15.50 -21.04
N SER A 45 27.90 14.92 -22.16
CA SER A 45 26.63 14.18 -22.20
C SER A 45 26.63 12.92 -21.32
N GLU A 46 27.76 12.23 -21.19
CA GLU A 46 27.93 11.11 -20.24
C GLU A 46 27.69 11.53 -18.78
N ALA A 47 28.20 12.71 -18.41
CA ALA A 47 27.98 13.28 -17.08
C ALA A 47 26.50 13.62 -16.88
N LEU A 48 25.80 14.10 -17.92
CA LEU A 48 24.35 14.33 -17.86
C LEU A 48 23.56 13.03 -17.71
N PHE A 49 23.91 11.97 -18.44
CA PHE A 49 23.29 10.65 -18.30
C PHE A 49 23.54 10.06 -16.91
N GLY A 50 24.76 10.16 -16.39
CA GLY A 50 25.10 9.73 -15.03
C GLY A 50 24.33 10.50 -13.96
N CYS A 51 24.25 11.83 -14.07
CA CYS A 51 23.48 12.67 -13.16
C CYS A 51 21.98 12.35 -13.21
N ALA A 52 21.40 12.15 -14.41
CA ALA A 52 20.00 11.81 -14.58
C ALA A 52 19.68 10.42 -13.98
N ALA A 53 20.51 9.41 -14.27
CA ALA A 53 20.36 8.07 -13.71
C ALA A 53 20.50 8.07 -12.18
N GLY A 54 21.48 8.83 -11.66
CA GLY A 54 21.65 9.06 -10.24
C GLY A 54 20.41 9.70 -9.60
N ALA A 55 19.86 10.76 -10.20
CA ALA A 55 18.66 11.43 -9.69
C ALA A 55 17.42 10.52 -9.71
N VAL A 56 17.19 9.80 -10.80
CA VAL A 56 16.07 8.85 -10.90
C VAL A 56 16.19 7.75 -9.84
N THR A 57 17.39 7.20 -9.64
CA THR A 57 17.67 6.21 -8.60
C THR A 57 17.48 6.78 -7.20
N TRP A 58 17.88 8.03 -6.98
CA TRP A 58 17.65 8.74 -5.73
C TRP A 58 16.15 8.85 -5.44
N PHE A 59 15.33 9.27 -6.41
CA PHE A 59 13.89 9.39 -6.23
C PHE A 59 13.20 8.03 -6.07
N ALA A 60 13.54 7.03 -6.88
CA ALA A 60 12.96 5.70 -6.83
C ALA A 60 13.28 4.97 -5.51
N SER A 61 14.50 5.16 -4.98
CA SER A 61 14.91 4.57 -3.69
C SER A 61 14.24 5.25 -2.48
N ARG A 62 13.57 6.40 -2.64
CA ARG A 62 12.95 7.15 -1.54
C ARG A 62 11.93 6.33 -0.75
N SER A 63 11.10 5.54 -1.43
CA SER A 63 10.08 4.71 -0.79
C SER A 63 10.69 3.53 -0.02
N LYS A 64 11.82 2.98 -0.50
CA LYS A 64 12.52 1.86 0.15
C LYS A 64 13.26 2.30 1.42
N PHE A 65 13.87 3.48 1.41
CA PHE A 65 14.55 4.02 2.59
C PHE A 65 13.58 4.58 3.64
N GLN A 66 12.40 5.06 3.24
CA GLN A 66 11.34 5.42 4.19
C GLN A 66 10.85 4.22 5.00
N PHE A 67 10.70 3.06 4.37
CA PHE A 67 10.36 1.82 5.07
C PHE A 67 11.42 1.43 6.12
N THR A 68 12.71 1.55 5.80
CA THR A 68 13.78 1.28 6.79
C THR A 68 13.81 2.29 7.93
N GLU A 69 13.43 3.55 7.69
CA GLU A 69 13.31 4.55 8.76
C GLU A 69 12.14 4.22 9.70
N GLU A 70 11.00 3.75 9.15
CA GLU A 70 9.87 3.25 9.94
C GLU A 70 10.23 2.00 10.76
N CYS A 71 11.03 1.08 10.21
CA CYS A 71 11.54 -0.08 10.95
C CYS A 71 12.51 0.29 12.09
N MET A 72 13.30 1.36 11.94
CA MET A 72 14.20 1.84 13.00
C MET A 72 13.47 2.60 14.11
N HIS A 73 12.32 3.20 13.81
CA HIS A 73 11.43 3.80 14.81
C HIS A 73 10.65 2.77 15.61
N MET A 74 10.68 1.48 15.25
CA MET A 74 10.21 0.39 16.11
C MET A 74 11.19 0.09 17.26
N ALA A 75 11.52 1.10 18.06
CA ALA A 75 12.14 0.91 19.35
C ALA A 75 11.09 0.47 20.38
N ARG A 76 10.70 -0.82 20.36
CA ARG A 76 10.19 -1.68 21.48
C ARG A 76 9.32 -2.84 20.96
N GLY A 77 9.87 -3.65 20.05
CA GLY A 77 9.39 -5.03 19.85
C GLY A 77 10.33 -6.09 20.45
N ALA A 78 11.58 -5.71 20.72
CA ALA A 78 12.61 -6.67 21.17
C ALA A 78 12.40 -7.15 22.62
N ASP A 79 11.88 -6.30 23.52
CA ASP A 79 11.54 -6.71 24.90
C ASP A 79 10.27 -7.56 25.00
N LEU A 80 9.50 -7.70 23.92
CA LEU A 80 8.28 -8.52 23.88
C LEU A 80 8.47 -9.88 23.19
N ARG A 81 9.70 -10.20 22.74
CA ARG A 81 10.02 -11.59 22.42
C ARG A 81 10.11 -12.35 23.73
N GLN A 82 9.01 -12.99 24.11
CA GLN A 82 9.02 -14.06 25.10
C GLN A 82 10.13 -15.05 24.73
N VAL A 83 11.22 -15.02 25.52
CA VAL A 83 12.38 -15.93 25.42
C VAL A 83 11.99 -17.35 25.83
N ALA A 84 10.82 -17.53 26.44
CA ALA A 84 10.25 -18.84 26.75
C ALA A 84 9.05 -19.14 25.84
N PRO A 85 8.93 -20.35 25.28
CA PRO A 85 7.74 -20.74 24.56
C PRO A 85 6.53 -20.60 25.48
N VAL A 86 5.50 -19.88 25.02
CA VAL A 86 4.20 -19.81 25.70
C VAL A 86 3.70 -21.24 25.83
N LYS A 87 3.58 -21.74 27.06
CA LYS A 87 2.88 -22.99 27.32
C LYS A 87 1.40 -22.75 27.01
N LEU A 88 0.98 -23.05 25.77
CA LEU A 88 -0.43 -23.09 25.40
C LEU A 88 -1.06 -24.28 26.13
N GLY A 89 -1.57 -24.02 27.34
CA GLY A 89 -2.42 -24.94 28.09
C GLY A 89 -3.80 -25.02 27.45
N LYS A 90 -3.89 -25.68 26.30
CA LYS A 90 -5.03 -26.37 25.69
C LYS A 90 -4.69 -26.62 24.23
N GLU A 91 -4.69 -27.90 23.85
CA GLU A 91 -4.66 -28.31 22.45
C GLU A 91 -5.78 -27.60 21.70
N ARG A 92 -5.42 -26.63 20.85
CA ARG A 92 -6.30 -26.23 19.76
C ARG A 92 -6.30 -27.40 18.78
N PRO A 93 -7.48 -27.90 18.34
CA PRO A 93 -7.51 -28.92 17.31
C PRO A 93 -6.80 -28.36 16.07
N VAL A 94 -5.71 -29.01 15.70
CA VAL A 94 -5.03 -28.77 14.44
C VAL A 94 -6.02 -29.17 13.36
N ARG A 95 -6.64 -28.19 12.70
CA ARG A 95 -7.35 -28.46 11.45
C ARG A 95 -6.32 -28.99 10.49
N SER A 96 -6.35 -30.30 10.27
CA SER A 96 -5.64 -30.98 9.20
C SER A 96 -5.87 -30.19 7.91
N ALA A 97 -4.80 -29.81 7.22
CA ALA A 97 -4.90 -29.25 5.89
C ALA A 97 -5.65 -30.27 5.03
N ALA A 98 -6.92 -30.00 4.74
CA ALA A 98 -7.67 -30.79 3.79
C ALA A 98 -6.90 -30.76 2.46
N PRO A 99 -6.70 -31.90 1.78
CA PRO A 99 -6.05 -31.90 0.48
C PRO A 99 -6.82 -30.95 -0.44
N SER A 100 -6.07 -30.16 -1.23
CA SER A 100 -6.61 -29.24 -2.22
C SER A 100 -7.32 -30.02 -3.32
N ALA A 101 -8.54 -30.50 -3.02
CA ALA A 101 -9.49 -30.89 -4.03
C ALA A 101 -9.81 -29.62 -4.81
N GLY A 102 -9.50 -29.63 -6.11
CA GLY A 102 -9.70 -28.51 -7.01
C GLY A 102 -11.06 -27.87 -6.77
N LYS A 103 -11.07 -26.68 -6.19
CA LYS A 103 -12.26 -25.85 -6.12
C LYS A 103 -12.55 -25.43 -7.56
N LYS A 104 -13.45 -26.18 -8.19
CA LYS A 104 -14.40 -25.64 -9.17
C LYS A 104 -14.81 -24.25 -8.67
N PRO A 105 -14.82 -23.21 -9.53
CA PRO A 105 -15.12 -21.85 -9.08
C PRO A 105 -16.42 -21.90 -8.29
N GLU A 106 -16.33 -21.52 -7.00
CA GLU A 106 -17.52 -21.23 -6.22
C GLU A 106 -18.29 -20.22 -7.05
N THR A 107 -19.49 -20.61 -7.51
CA THR A 107 -20.49 -19.66 -7.97
C THR A 107 -20.74 -18.75 -6.79
N ARG A 108 -19.93 -17.70 -6.66
CA ARG A 108 -20.17 -16.59 -5.76
C ARG A 108 -21.53 -16.08 -6.20
N THR A 109 -22.51 -16.22 -5.31
CA THR A 109 -23.71 -15.41 -5.36
C THR A 109 -23.24 -13.99 -5.65
N PRO A 110 -23.74 -13.32 -6.71
CA PRO A 110 -23.26 -11.99 -7.05
C PRO A 110 -23.37 -11.15 -5.80
N ALA A 111 -22.26 -10.56 -5.36
CA ALA A 111 -22.30 -9.66 -4.22
C ALA A 111 -23.21 -8.50 -4.63
N VAL A 112 -24.42 -8.43 -4.11
CA VAL A 112 -25.33 -7.34 -4.43
C VAL A 112 -25.17 -6.28 -3.35
N LEU A 113 -25.09 -5.01 -3.75
CA LEU A 113 -25.15 -3.87 -2.85
C LEU A 113 -26.57 -3.75 -2.27
N ASN A 114 -26.91 -4.63 -1.33
CA ASN A 114 -28.18 -4.56 -0.61
C ASN A 114 -28.10 -3.46 0.44
N ALA A 115 -29.23 -2.77 0.66
CA ALA A 115 -29.34 -1.78 1.71
C ALA A 115 -29.04 -2.39 3.09
N GLY A 116 -28.32 -1.67 3.93
CA GLY A 116 -27.90 -2.11 5.26
C GLY A 116 -26.39 -2.37 5.35
N GLN A 117 -26.00 -3.26 6.25
CA GLN A 117 -24.59 -3.59 6.48
C GLN A 117 -24.07 -4.52 5.38
N PHE A 118 -23.16 -4.02 4.55
CA PHE A 118 -22.56 -4.75 3.44
C PHE A 118 -21.31 -5.51 3.86
N PHE A 119 -20.47 -4.90 4.70
CA PHE A 119 -19.22 -5.50 5.17
C PHE A 119 -18.93 -5.05 6.60
N LYS A 120 -18.55 -5.98 7.49
CA LYS A 120 -18.01 -5.63 8.80
C LYS A 120 -16.97 -6.64 9.22
N ARG A 121 -15.72 -6.20 9.31
CA ARG A 121 -14.63 -7.04 9.77
C ARG A 121 -13.52 -6.19 10.35
N GLY A 122 -13.11 -6.55 11.57
CA GLY A 122 -12.03 -5.89 12.30
C GLY A 122 -12.20 -4.37 12.35
N ARG A 123 -11.33 -3.66 11.62
CA ARG A 123 -11.26 -2.20 11.64
C ARG A 123 -12.16 -1.48 10.62
N ILE A 124 -12.87 -2.23 9.77
CA ILE A 124 -13.64 -1.67 8.65
C ILE A 124 -15.11 -2.09 8.72
N GLU A 125 -15.98 -1.12 8.51
CA GLU A 125 -17.42 -1.26 8.38
C GLU A 125 -17.88 -0.54 7.09
N VAL A 126 -18.70 -1.21 6.28
CA VAL A 126 -19.29 -0.66 5.07
C VAL A 126 -20.80 -0.81 5.17
N THR A 127 -21.49 0.31 5.09
CA THR A 127 -22.95 0.40 5.08
C THR A 127 -23.42 0.96 3.76
N VAL A 128 -24.52 0.44 3.24
CA VAL A 128 -25.15 0.88 2.01
C VAL A 128 -26.50 1.47 2.36
N GLN A 129 -26.70 2.73 2.00
CA GLN A 129 -27.95 3.45 2.16
C GLN A 129 -28.58 3.66 0.78
N VAL A 130 -29.91 3.52 0.69
CA VAL A 130 -30.63 3.85 -0.54
C VAL A 130 -30.77 5.37 -0.60
N GLY A 131 -30.25 5.97 -1.66
CA GLY A 131 -30.38 7.39 -1.95
C GLY A 131 -31.56 7.67 -2.90
N GLU A 132 -31.73 8.94 -3.26
CA GLU A 132 -32.77 9.35 -4.22
C GLU A 132 -32.45 8.87 -5.64
N ASN A 133 -33.48 8.62 -6.46
CA ASN A 133 -33.37 8.21 -7.87
C ASN A 133 -32.60 6.90 -8.11
N ASP A 134 -32.91 5.84 -7.36
CA ASP A 134 -32.23 4.53 -7.42
C ASP A 134 -30.70 4.58 -7.21
N SER A 135 -30.19 5.70 -6.67
CA SER A 135 -28.77 5.79 -6.29
C SER A 135 -28.53 5.08 -4.97
N LYS A 136 -27.32 4.55 -4.78
CA LYS A 136 -26.89 3.95 -3.51
C LYS A 136 -25.72 4.73 -2.96
N ASN A 137 -25.81 5.11 -1.69
CA ASN A 137 -24.73 5.74 -0.95
C ASN A 137 -24.01 4.67 -0.13
N ILE A 138 -22.72 4.53 -0.36
CA ILE A 138 -21.84 3.60 0.34
C ILE A 138 -21.07 4.41 1.36
N GLU A 139 -21.21 4.09 2.63
CA GLU A 139 -20.46 4.70 3.71
C GLU A 139 -19.44 3.68 4.20
N VAL A 140 -18.15 4.01 4.04
CA VAL A 140 -17.03 3.21 4.50
C VAL A 140 -16.46 3.87 5.75
N THR A 141 -16.65 3.22 6.88
CA THR A 141 -16.17 3.66 8.20
C THR A 141 -14.99 2.82 8.63
N THR A 142 -13.93 3.48 9.04
CA THR A 142 -12.67 2.84 9.42
C THR A 142 -12.24 3.30 10.80
N ARG A 143 -11.75 2.38 11.63
CA ARG A 143 -11.29 2.68 12.99
C ARG A 143 -9.84 2.24 13.19
N GLY A 144 -8.98 3.15 13.64
CA GLY A 144 -7.59 2.80 13.96
C GLY A 144 -6.71 2.48 12.75
N LEU A 145 -7.05 3.00 11.57
CA LEU A 145 -6.14 3.04 10.43
C LEU A 145 -5.19 4.24 10.55
N SER A 146 -3.89 3.96 10.45
CA SER A 146 -2.87 5.01 10.39
C SER A 146 -3.05 5.92 9.16
N GLY A 147 -2.39 7.08 9.16
CA GLY A 147 -2.44 8.00 8.01
C GLY A 147 -1.92 7.37 6.72
N SER A 148 -0.88 6.54 6.82
CA SER A 148 -0.27 5.83 5.68
C SER A 148 -1.13 4.68 5.17
N GLU A 149 -1.77 3.89 6.06
CA GLU A 149 -2.72 2.84 5.65
C GLU A 149 -3.94 3.40 4.94
N PHE A 150 -4.37 4.62 5.29
CA PHE A 150 -5.54 5.25 4.66
C PHE A 150 -5.17 6.04 3.40
N LYS A 151 -4.20 6.96 3.46
CA LYS A 151 -3.88 7.91 2.37
C LYS A 151 -2.63 7.56 1.55
N GLY A 152 -1.83 6.58 1.97
CA GLY A 152 -0.60 6.22 1.25
C GLY A 152 -0.92 5.72 -0.17
N ASN A 153 0.08 5.68 -1.06
CA ASN A 153 -0.09 5.30 -2.48
C ASN A 153 -0.74 3.92 -2.69
N ASN A 154 -0.67 3.04 -1.69
CA ASN A 154 -1.32 1.73 -1.67
C ASN A 154 -2.37 1.58 -0.58
N GLY A 155 -2.76 2.68 0.06
CA GLY A 155 -3.72 2.74 1.15
C GLY A 155 -5.16 2.55 0.70
N LEU A 156 -6.06 2.54 1.68
CA LEU A 156 -7.48 2.28 1.45
C LEU A 156 -8.14 3.32 0.53
N ARG A 157 -7.87 4.62 0.76
CA ARG A 157 -8.50 5.72 0.01
C ARG A 157 -8.26 5.64 -1.50
N PRO A 158 -7.01 5.62 -2.02
CA PRO A 158 -6.80 5.57 -3.47
C PRO A 158 -7.35 4.30 -4.11
N ARG A 159 -7.43 3.19 -3.36
CA ARG A 159 -8.05 1.94 -3.84
C ARG A 159 -9.55 2.07 -3.96
N LEU A 160 -10.22 2.69 -2.98
CA LEU A 160 -11.64 2.99 -3.06
C LEU A 160 -11.92 3.98 -4.21
N GLU A 161 -11.16 5.07 -4.31
CA GLU A 161 -11.28 6.07 -5.39
C GLU A 161 -11.04 5.46 -6.79
N SER A 162 -10.30 4.35 -6.90
CA SER A 162 -10.10 3.62 -8.16
C SER A 162 -11.28 2.75 -8.60
N VAL A 163 -12.30 2.56 -7.74
CA VAL A 163 -13.50 1.77 -8.08
C VAL A 163 -14.36 2.55 -9.06
N SER A 164 -14.36 2.10 -10.32
CA SER A 164 -15.18 2.65 -11.40
C SER A 164 -16.68 2.60 -11.06
N GLY A 165 -17.40 3.69 -11.31
CA GLY A 165 -18.86 3.77 -11.08
C GLY A 165 -19.26 4.24 -9.69
N VAL A 166 -18.28 4.60 -8.83
CA VAL A 166 -18.51 5.21 -7.52
C VAL A 166 -17.89 6.60 -7.49
N SER A 167 -18.70 7.62 -7.23
CA SER A 167 -18.23 8.98 -7.00
C SER A 167 -17.99 9.19 -5.51
N TRP A 168 -16.74 9.35 -5.11
CA TRP A 168 -16.36 9.49 -3.70
C TRP A 168 -16.31 10.94 -3.24
N GLU A 169 -16.86 11.19 -2.06
CA GLU A 169 -16.70 12.43 -1.33
C GLU A 169 -15.36 12.48 -0.60
N ASN A 170 -14.94 13.70 -0.22
CA ASN A 170 -13.77 13.86 0.61
C ASN A 170 -13.97 13.17 1.97
N PRO A 171 -12.99 12.37 2.43
CA PRO A 171 -13.13 11.62 3.66
C PRO A 171 -13.22 12.55 4.87
N ARG A 172 -14.18 12.27 5.75
CA ARG A 172 -14.36 12.96 7.02
C ARG A 172 -13.52 12.27 8.09
N ASN A 173 -12.79 13.07 8.86
CA ASN A 173 -12.10 12.58 10.05
C ASN A 173 -13.04 12.83 11.24
N ASP A 174 -13.58 11.76 11.78
CA ASP A 174 -14.37 11.84 13.01
C ASP A 174 -13.43 11.90 14.22
N GLN A 175 -13.92 12.47 15.32
CA GLN A 175 -13.20 12.45 16.59
C GLN A 175 -12.99 10.98 17.01
N ASN A 176 -11.82 10.66 17.58
CA ASN A 176 -11.38 9.30 17.99
C ASN A 176 -10.68 8.44 16.91
N GLY A 177 -10.10 9.05 15.88
CA GLY A 177 -9.31 8.30 14.89
C GLY A 177 -10.16 7.38 14.00
N THR A 178 -11.45 7.68 13.92
CA THR A 178 -12.38 7.09 12.97
C THR A 178 -12.38 7.93 11.70
N ARG A 179 -12.39 7.29 10.53
CA ARG A 179 -12.50 7.99 9.24
C ARG A 179 -13.62 7.40 8.44
N THR A 180 -14.39 8.29 7.83
CA THR A 180 -15.60 7.94 7.10
C THR A 180 -15.49 8.47 5.68
N MET A 181 -15.80 7.63 4.71
CA MET A 181 -15.73 7.95 3.28
C MET A 181 -17.03 7.55 2.62
N ILE A 182 -17.69 8.51 1.97
CA ILE A 182 -19.00 8.32 1.36
C ILE A 182 -18.82 8.25 -0.15
N GLY A 183 -19.36 7.21 -0.78
CA GLY A 183 -19.33 6.98 -2.22
C GLY A 183 -20.73 6.86 -2.77
N LYS A 184 -21.06 7.62 -3.81
CA LYS A 184 -22.35 7.53 -4.51
C LYS A 184 -22.21 6.64 -5.73
N VAL A 185 -23.03 5.59 -5.80
CA VAL A 185 -23.13 4.69 -6.96
C VAL A 185 -24.20 5.20 -7.91
N THR A 186 -23.80 5.43 -9.16
CA THR A 186 -24.71 5.83 -10.25
C THR A 186 -24.51 4.85 -11.40
N GLY A 187 -25.21 3.71 -11.42
CA GLY A 187 -25.10 2.76 -12.53
C GLY A 187 -25.64 1.36 -12.25
N ARG A 188 -25.66 0.53 -13.30
CA ARG A 188 -26.22 -0.84 -13.29
C ARG A 188 -25.22 -1.94 -12.90
N ASN A 189 -23.95 -1.60 -12.66
CA ASN A 189 -22.86 -2.57 -12.41
C ASN A 189 -22.62 -2.81 -10.91
N GLU A 190 -23.70 -2.91 -10.12
CA GLU A 190 -23.61 -3.01 -8.67
C GLU A 190 -22.85 -4.24 -8.19
N SER A 191 -22.94 -5.35 -8.92
CA SER A 191 -22.26 -6.60 -8.57
C SER A 191 -20.74 -6.51 -8.67
N GLU A 192 -20.24 -5.86 -9.72
CA GLU A 192 -18.80 -5.64 -9.91
C GLU A 192 -18.25 -4.68 -8.85
N ILE A 193 -19.02 -3.63 -8.52
CA ILE A 193 -18.66 -2.65 -7.48
C ILE A 193 -18.59 -3.35 -6.12
N ALA A 194 -19.59 -4.17 -5.78
CA ALA A 194 -19.62 -4.93 -4.54
C ALA A 194 -18.42 -5.87 -4.39
N GLU A 195 -18.07 -6.62 -5.45
CA GLU A 195 -16.92 -7.52 -5.43
C GLU A 195 -15.61 -6.75 -5.20
N LYS A 196 -15.38 -5.67 -5.95
CA LYS A 196 -14.18 -4.84 -5.77
C LYS A 196 -14.11 -4.22 -4.39
N LEU A 197 -15.22 -3.72 -3.86
CA LEU A 197 -15.29 -3.16 -2.50
C LEU A 197 -14.97 -4.21 -1.44
N SER A 198 -15.57 -5.41 -1.52
CA SER A 198 -15.27 -6.49 -0.58
C SER A 198 -13.78 -6.86 -0.60
N ALA A 199 -13.17 -7.01 -1.78
CA ALA A 199 -11.77 -7.38 -1.91
C ALA A 199 -10.82 -6.30 -1.37
N ILE A 200 -11.16 -5.01 -1.58
CA ILE A 200 -10.42 -3.89 -1.01
C ILE A 200 -10.57 -3.90 0.52
N CYS A 201 -11.79 -3.96 1.05
CA CYS A 201 -12.04 -3.92 2.48
C CYS A 201 -11.43 -5.12 3.23
N GLU A 202 -11.48 -6.34 2.67
CA GLU A 202 -10.86 -7.53 3.26
C GLU A 202 -9.36 -7.38 3.50
N ARG A 203 -8.66 -6.62 2.64
CA ARG A 203 -7.21 -6.41 2.76
C ARG A 203 -6.82 -5.55 3.96
N PHE A 204 -7.73 -4.70 4.45
CA PHE A 204 -7.46 -3.73 5.52
C PHE A 204 -8.26 -4.00 6.80
N ALA A 205 -9.14 -5.01 6.77
CA ALA A 205 -9.94 -5.48 7.89
C ALA A 205 -9.10 -6.00 9.07
#